data_AF-A0A2K5JKN4-F1
#
_entry.id   AF-A0A2K5JKN4-F1
#
_cell.length_a   1.000
_cell.length_b   1.000
_cell.length_c   1.000
_cell.angle_alpha   90.00
_cell.angle_beta   90.00
_cell.angle_gamma   90.00
#
_symmetry.space_group_name_H-M   'P 1'
#
loop_
_entity.id
_entity.type
_entity.pdbx_description
1 polymer ?
#
loop_
_entity_poly.entity_id
_entity_poly.type
_entity_poly.pdbx_seq_one_letter_code
_entity_poly.pdbx_strand_id
1 'polypeptide(L)'
;MAGLKRRVPMHSLRYFISMVGLFSKSGLLPWYARNPPGWSQLFLGTVCKGDFTHVIATKCQKGQKSQKKPSHLGPLDGSWQERLADVVTPLWRLSYEEQLKPVISGYRNKSTFSVNRGPDGNPKTVGYYLGTWRDGNIVCVQSNNLKNIPEKHSQVAQYYEVFLRQSPLEPCLVFHEGGYWRELIVRTNSQGHTMAIITFHPQKLSQEELHVQKEAVKEFFIRGPGAACDLTSLYFQESTMTRCSHQQSPYQLLFGEPYIFEELLSLKIRISPDAFFQINTAGAEMLYRTVGELTGVNSDTILLDICCGTGVIGLSLAQHTSQVLGIELVEQAVEDARWTAAFNGITNSEFHTGRAEKILPGLLKSKEDGQSIVAVVNPARAGLHYKVIQAIRNCRAIRTLVFVSCKLHGESTRNVI
;
A
#
# COMPACT_ATOMS: atom_id res chain seq x y z
N MET A 1 -64.34 -43.40 -11.51
CA MET A 1 -63.97 -42.79 -10.21
C MET A 1 -62.59 -42.15 -10.41
N ALA A 2 -62.58 -40.86 -10.76
CA ALA A 2 -62.28 -39.72 -9.87
C ALA A 2 -60.76 -39.46 -9.83
N GLY A 3 -60.18 -38.28 -10.08
CA GLY A 3 -60.63 -36.91 -10.39
C GLY A 3 -59.36 -36.04 -10.30
N LEU A 4 -58.98 -35.29 -11.34
CA LEU A 4 -59.18 -33.84 -11.56
C LEU A 4 -58.53 -32.85 -10.56
N LYS A 5 -57.86 -31.81 -11.14
CA LYS A 5 -57.52 -30.42 -10.69
C LYS A 5 -56.02 -30.16 -10.36
N ARG A 6 -55.24 -29.29 -11.05
CA ARG A 6 -55.24 -27.79 -11.22
C ARG A 6 -55.31 -27.05 -9.86
N ARG A 7 -54.55 -26.01 -9.44
CA ARG A 7 -53.59 -25.02 -10.01
C ARG A 7 -52.95 -24.18 -8.84
N VAL A 8 -51.63 -23.84 -8.92
CA VAL A 8 -50.96 -22.48 -8.76
C VAL A 8 -50.92 -21.77 -7.36
N PRO A 9 -49.95 -20.86 -6.98
CA PRO A 9 -48.87 -20.16 -7.73
C PRO A 9 -47.42 -20.14 -7.16
N MET A 10 -46.54 -19.64 -8.04
CA MET A 10 -45.15 -19.17 -7.85
C MET A 10 -44.99 -18.03 -6.83
N HIS A 11 -43.85 -18.01 -6.13
CA HIS A 11 -42.84 -16.92 -6.22
C HIS A 11 -41.49 -17.39 -5.65
N SER A 12 -40.58 -17.82 -6.53
CA SER A 12 -39.14 -17.89 -6.24
C SER A 12 -38.40 -17.88 -7.57
N LEU A 13 -37.90 -16.71 -7.97
CA LEU A 13 -37.05 -16.57 -9.14
C LEU A 13 -35.58 -16.51 -8.67
N ARG A 14 -35.00 -17.69 -8.44
CA ARG A 14 -33.56 -17.91 -8.63
C ARG A 14 -33.38 -18.46 -10.05
N TYR A 15 -32.32 -18.03 -10.72
CA TYR A 15 -31.85 -18.41 -12.07
C TYR A 15 -32.43 -17.65 -13.28
N PHE A 16 -31.76 -16.55 -13.63
CA PHE A 16 -31.40 -16.06 -14.99
C PHE A 16 -30.76 -14.69 -14.73
N ILE A 17 -29.46 -14.44 -14.96
CA ILE A 17 -28.82 -14.24 -16.27
C ILE A 17 -27.36 -14.72 -16.16
N SER A 18 -27.08 -15.85 -16.81
CA SER A 18 -25.77 -16.15 -17.38
C SER A 18 -25.94 -15.94 -18.88
N MET A 19 -25.39 -14.86 -19.42
CA MET A 19 -24.99 -14.63 -20.82
C MET A 19 -24.99 -13.13 -21.10
N VAL A 20 -23.82 -12.49 -21.04
CA VAL A 20 -23.28 -11.68 -22.15
C VAL A 20 -21.76 -11.76 -22.04
N GLY A 21 -21.17 -12.71 -22.76
CA GLY A 21 -19.73 -12.75 -23.03
C GLY A 21 -19.53 -12.70 -24.54
N LEU A 22 -18.98 -11.59 -25.05
CA LEU A 22 -18.54 -11.36 -26.43
C LEU A 22 -17.64 -10.10 -26.39
N PHE A 23 -16.38 -10.03 -26.82
CA PHE A 23 -15.51 -10.92 -27.58
C PHE A 23 -14.05 -10.77 -27.12
N SER A 24 -13.35 -11.89 -26.93
CA SER A 24 -11.93 -12.02 -27.25
C SER A 24 -11.87 -12.89 -28.51
N LYS A 25 -11.10 -12.50 -29.53
CA LYS A 25 -10.79 -13.38 -30.66
C LYS A 25 -9.28 -13.53 -30.78
N SER A 26 -8.83 -14.77 -30.60
CA SER A 26 -7.54 -15.25 -31.09
C SER A 26 -7.70 -16.68 -31.62
N GLY A 27 -7.43 -16.84 -32.92
CA GLY A 27 -6.84 -18.04 -33.54
C GLY A 27 -7.76 -19.12 -34.12
N LEU A 28 -7.71 -19.31 -35.45
CA LEU A 28 -7.51 -20.60 -36.14
C LEU A 28 -7.19 -20.37 -37.64
N LEU A 29 -6.12 -21.04 -38.10
CA LEU A 29 -5.44 -21.10 -39.43
C LEU A 29 -6.30 -21.80 -40.53
N PRO A 30 -5.86 -22.07 -41.79
CA PRO A 30 -4.57 -21.84 -42.48
C PRO A 30 -4.70 -21.17 -43.88
N TRP A 31 -3.58 -20.85 -44.56
CA TRP A 31 -3.28 -21.25 -45.95
C TRP A 31 -1.87 -20.77 -46.34
N TYR A 32 -1.19 -21.64 -47.09
CA TYR A 32 0.21 -21.59 -47.55
C TYR A 32 0.49 -20.43 -48.52
N ALA A 33 1.65 -19.76 -48.37
CA ALA A 33 2.53 -19.39 -49.50
C ALA A 33 3.93 -18.92 -49.01
N ARG A 34 4.94 -19.74 -49.32
CA ARG A 34 6.37 -19.48 -49.58
C ARG A 34 6.98 -18.10 -49.28
N ASN A 35 8.09 -18.09 -48.51
CA ASN A 35 9.24 -17.16 -48.66
C ASN A 35 9.93 -17.38 -50.04
N PRO A 36 10.76 -16.47 -50.64
CA PRO A 36 11.84 -15.66 -50.02
C PRO A 36 12.13 -14.29 -50.77
N PRO A 37 13.35 -13.73 -50.85
CA PRO A 37 14.13 -12.97 -49.84
C PRO A 37 14.63 -11.57 -50.29
N GLY A 38 15.07 -10.75 -49.33
CA GLY A 38 16.12 -9.74 -49.50
C GLY A 38 15.74 -8.39 -50.12
N TRP A 39 16.47 -7.36 -49.65
CA TRP A 39 16.78 -6.04 -50.23
C TRP A 39 16.60 -4.87 -49.26
N SER A 40 17.60 -4.01 -49.39
CA SER A 40 18.12 -2.95 -48.55
C SER A 40 17.53 -1.56 -48.85
N GLN A 41 17.93 -0.61 -47.98
CA GLN A 41 17.95 0.86 -48.10
C GLN A 41 16.75 1.62 -47.50
N LEU A 42 16.94 2.39 -46.41
CA LEU A 42 17.48 3.76 -46.32
C LEU A 42 16.62 4.80 -47.06
N PHE A 43 15.81 5.59 -46.33
CA PHE A 43 16.01 7.04 -46.11
C PHE A 43 14.77 7.79 -45.54
N LEU A 44 15.05 8.62 -44.53
CA LEU A 44 14.53 9.97 -44.17
C LEU A 44 13.05 10.27 -43.85
N GLY A 45 12.88 10.91 -42.67
CA GLY A 45 11.93 12.01 -42.38
C GLY A 45 10.49 11.59 -42.09
N THR A 46 9.85 11.93 -40.97
CA THR A 46 9.63 13.31 -40.51
C THR A 46 9.10 13.30 -39.07
N VAL A 47 9.51 14.30 -38.31
CA VAL A 47 9.05 14.66 -36.97
C VAL A 47 7.54 14.94 -36.97
N CYS A 48 6.78 14.26 -36.11
CA CYS A 48 5.49 14.75 -35.62
C CYS A 48 5.52 14.83 -34.09
N LYS A 49 5.68 16.05 -33.60
CA LYS A 49 5.28 16.47 -32.26
C LYS A 49 3.78 16.25 -32.10
N GLY A 50 3.36 15.64 -30.99
CA GLY A 50 1.96 15.50 -30.61
C GLY A 50 1.82 15.59 -29.10
N ASP A 51 1.62 16.82 -28.63
CA ASP A 51 1.38 17.19 -27.24
C ASP A 51 -0.09 16.85 -26.87
N PHE A 52 -0.30 15.98 -25.89
CA PHE A 52 -1.63 15.45 -25.54
C PHE A 52 -2.40 16.33 -24.53
N THR A 53 -2.06 17.61 -24.45
CA THR A 53 -2.58 18.53 -23.42
C THR A 53 -3.65 19.51 -23.92
N HIS A 54 -4.02 19.51 -25.20
CA HIS A 54 -4.79 20.63 -25.79
C HIS A 54 -6.26 20.38 -26.17
N VAL A 55 -6.87 19.24 -25.82
CA VAL A 55 -8.25 18.91 -26.27
C VAL A 55 -9.35 19.15 -25.20
N ILE A 56 -9.02 19.58 -23.97
CA ILE A 56 -10.05 19.83 -22.92
C ILE A 56 -10.29 21.34 -22.67
N ALA A 57 -9.61 22.24 -23.39
CA ALA A 57 -9.69 23.69 -23.16
C ALA A 57 -10.62 24.42 -24.14
N THR A 58 -11.83 23.94 -24.41
CA THR A 58 -12.88 24.75 -25.05
C THR A 58 -14.26 24.35 -24.58
N LYS A 59 -14.58 24.64 -23.31
CA LYS A 59 -15.96 24.86 -22.84
C LYS A 59 -15.97 25.46 -21.42
N CYS A 60 -15.26 26.57 -21.20
CA CYS A 60 -15.47 27.35 -19.98
C CYS A 60 -15.17 28.83 -20.18
N GLN A 61 -16.11 29.54 -20.82
CA GLN A 61 -16.32 30.96 -20.54
C GLN A 61 -17.82 31.24 -20.64
N LYS A 62 -18.48 31.34 -19.49
CA LYS A 62 -19.57 32.30 -19.23
C LYS A 62 -20.06 32.17 -17.78
N GLY A 63 -19.85 33.24 -17.01
CA GLY A 63 -20.78 33.70 -15.97
C GLY A 63 -20.53 33.24 -14.54
N GLN A 64 -19.83 34.07 -13.76
CA GLN A 64 -19.95 34.09 -12.31
C GLN A 64 -21.38 34.50 -11.90
N LYS A 65 -22.06 33.67 -11.10
CA LYS A 65 -23.06 34.11 -10.11
C LYS A 65 -22.97 33.23 -8.86
N SER A 66 -22.91 33.92 -7.72
CA SER A 66 -23.03 33.44 -6.33
C SER A 66 -23.88 32.17 -6.16
N GLN A 67 -23.33 31.11 -5.58
CA GLN A 67 -24.08 29.93 -5.16
C GLN A 67 -24.01 29.66 -3.65
N LYS A 68 -25.21 29.43 -3.09
CA LYS A 68 -25.51 28.94 -1.75
C LYS A 68 -24.93 27.53 -1.51
N LYS A 69 -24.79 27.16 -0.22
CA LYS A 69 -24.43 25.82 0.27
C LYS A 69 -25.08 24.69 -0.56
N PRO A 70 -24.33 23.68 -1.01
CA PRO A 70 -24.90 22.61 -1.83
C PRO A 70 -25.68 21.62 -0.96
N SER A 71 -26.93 21.38 -1.33
CA SER A 71 -27.71 20.21 -0.91
C SER A 71 -27.10 18.96 -1.53
N HIS A 72 -26.79 17.96 -0.71
CA HIS A 72 -26.29 16.66 -1.13
C HIS A 72 -27.35 15.88 -1.92
N LEU A 73 -27.41 16.08 -3.23
CA LEU A 73 -27.89 15.15 -4.27
C LEU A 73 -27.87 15.92 -5.59
N GLY A 74 -26.83 15.67 -6.41
CA GLY A 74 -26.77 16.18 -7.77
C GLY A 74 -27.85 15.53 -8.67
N PRO A 75 -28.09 16.08 -9.88
CA PRO A 75 -29.11 15.58 -10.80
C PRO A 75 -28.90 14.10 -11.17
N LEU A 76 -30.00 13.36 -11.31
CA LEU A 76 -30.10 11.93 -11.64
C LEU A 76 -29.73 11.57 -13.11
N ASP A 77 -28.72 12.23 -13.69
CA ASP A 77 -28.35 12.08 -15.12
C ASP A 77 -27.13 11.16 -15.35
N GLY A 78 -26.56 10.56 -14.31
CA GLY A 78 -25.44 9.61 -14.41
C GLY A 78 -25.88 8.17 -14.71
N SER A 79 -25.05 7.43 -15.45
CA SER A 79 -25.22 5.98 -15.63
C SER A 79 -25.28 5.26 -14.27
N TRP A 80 -25.92 4.09 -14.20
CA TRP A 80 -25.96 3.34 -12.93
C TRP A 80 -24.54 2.99 -12.43
N GLN A 81 -23.58 2.83 -13.35
CA GLN A 81 -22.17 2.62 -13.02
C GLN A 81 -21.54 3.85 -12.37
N GLU A 82 -21.83 5.05 -12.87
CA GLU A 82 -21.37 6.30 -12.25
C GLU A 82 -22.01 6.50 -10.89
N ARG A 83 -23.31 6.23 -10.73
CA ARG A 83 -23.97 6.27 -9.41
C ARG A 83 -23.39 5.26 -8.44
N LEU A 84 -23.05 4.06 -8.91
CA LEU A 84 -22.37 3.06 -8.09
C LEU A 84 -20.95 3.53 -7.74
N ALA A 85 -20.19 4.06 -8.70
CA ALA A 85 -18.86 4.65 -8.49
C ALA A 85 -18.90 5.83 -7.52
N ASP A 86 -19.94 6.66 -7.55
CA ASP A 86 -20.14 7.77 -6.62
C ASP A 86 -20.33 7.29 -5.19
N VAL A 87 -21.05 6.18 -5.02
CA VAL A 87 -21.33 5.58 -3.72
C VAL A 87 -20.13 4.77 -3.22
N VAL A 88 -19.41 4.04 -4.09
CA VAL A 88 -18.32 3.13 -3.69
C VAL A 88 -16.92 3.74 -3.78
N THR A 89 -16.74 4.85 -4.48
CA THR A 89 -15.41 5.45 -4.72
C THR A 89 -15.42 6.98 -4.65
N PRO A 90 -16.00 7.66 -3.64
CA PRO A 90 -16.23 9.11 -3.65
C PRO A 90 -15.01 10.00 -3.98
N LEU A 91 -13.79 9.52 -3.71
CA LEU A 91 -12.54 10.18 -4.10
C LEU A 91 -12.32 10.24 -5.62
N TRP A 92 -12.98 9.40 -6.43
CA TRP A 92 -12.79 9.28 -7.88
C TRP A 92 -13.17 10.55 -8.66
N ARG A 93 -14.04 11.40 -8.10
CA ARG A 93 -14.44 12.69 -8.68
C ARG A 93 -13.53 13.85 -8.29
N LEU A 94 -12.76 13.71 -7.21
CA LEU A 94 -11.72 14.68 -6.94
C LEU A 94 -10.70 14.54 -8.06
N SER A 95 -10.33 15.66 -8.69
CA SER A 95 -9.19 15.66 -9.60
C SER A 95 -7.97 15.06 -8.88
N TYR A 96 -7.05 14.43 -9.62
CA TYR A 96 -5.81 13.91 -9.02
C TYR A 96 -5.10 14.98 -8.16
N GLU A 97 -5.17 16.24 -8.59
CA GLU A 97 -4.68 17.41 -7.87
C GLU A 97 -5.44 17.70 -6.56
N GLU A 98 -6.76 17.56 -6.55
CA GLU A 98 -7.58 17.69 -5.34
C GLU A 98 -7.43 16.52 -4.38
N GLN A 99 -7.19 15.30 -4.89
CA GLN A 99 -6.77 14.13 -4.10
C GLN A 99 -5.36 14.30 -3.53
N LEU A 100 -4.59 15.25 -4.06
CA LEU A 100 -3.18 15.49 -3.73
C LEU A 100 -2.91 16.88 -3.17
N LYS A 101 -3.90 17.56 -2.58
CA LYS A 101 -3.62 18.68 -1.68
C LYS A 101 -2.62 18.17 -0.61
N PRO A 102 -1.32 18.51 -0.56
CA PRO A 102 -0.51 19.45 -1.36
C PRO A 102 0.91 18.95 -1.76
N VAL A 103 1.26 17.66 -1.65
CA VAL A 103 2.65 17.17 -1.88
C VAL A 103 2.69 16.09 -2.97
N ILE A 104 3.15 16.49 -4.15
CA ILE A 104 3.31 15.61 -5.33
C ILE A 104 4.77 15.30 -5.66
N SER A 105 5.71 16.03 -5.06
CA SER A 105 7.15 15.79 -5.17
C SER A 105 7.70 15.43 -3.79
N GLY A 106 8.58 14.44 -3.71
CA GLY A 106 9.19 14.02 -2.45
C GLY A 106 8.18 13.53 -1.40
N TYR A 107 6.97 13.12 -1.80
CA TYR A 107 5.90 12.81 -0.86
C TYR A 107 6.11 11.51 -0.08
N ARG A 108 7.04 10.65 -0.53
CA ARG A 108 7.20 9.32 0.04
C ARG A 108 7.97 9.38 1.36
N ASN A 109 7.30 9.07 2.46
CA ASN A 109 7.94 8.85 3.76
C ASN A 109 8.62 7.46 3.88
N LYS A 110 8.46 6.57 2.89
CA LYS A 110 9.19 5.29 2.79
C LYS A 110 9.62 4.98 1.36
N SER A 111 10.91 4.65 1.20
CA SER A 111 11.50 4.21 -0.07
C SER A 111 12.30 2.93 0.12
N THR A 112 12.06 1.95 -0.75
CA THR A 112 12.83 0.70 -0.80
C THR A 112 13.70 0.75 -2.04
N PHE A 113 15.00 0.61 -1.85
CA PHE A 113 16.02 0.61 -2.89
C PHE A 113 16.56 -0.81 -3.05
N SER A 114 16.68 -1.25 -4.28
CA SER A 114 17.30 -2.53 -4.65
C SER A 114 18.80 -2.34 -4.92
N VAL A 115 19.55 -3.43 -4.84
CA VAL A 115 20.97 -3.47 -5.23
C VAL A 115 21.10 -4.36 -6.46
N ASN A 116 21.63 -3.83 -7.57
CA ASN A 116 21.89 -4.63 -8.77
C ASN A 116 22.87 -3.97 -9.74
N ARG A 117 23.11 -4.63 -10.88
CA ARG A 117 23.94 -4.14 -11.95
C ARG A 117 23.42 -2.82 -12.52
N GLY A 118 24.28 -1.80 -12.48
CA GLY A 118 24.00 -0.48 -13.04
C GLY A 118 24.28 -0.39 -14.54
N PRO A 119 23.98 0.77 -15.16
CA PRO A 119 24.28 1.02 -16.57
C PRO A 119 25.78 1.01 -16.89
N ASP A 120 26.62 1.26 -15.87
CA ASP A 120 28.09 1.15 -15.95
C ASP A 120 28.60 -0.30 -15.86
N GLY A 121 27.69 -1.27 -15.69
CA GLY A 121 28.02 -2.68 -15.53
C GLY A 121 28.43 -3.09 -14.11
N ASN A 122 28.48 -2.15 -13.15
CA ASN A 122 28.87 -2.43 -11.77
C ASN A 122 27.72 -3.11 -11.00
N PRO A 123 27.93 -4.26 -10.34
CA PRO A 123 26.87 -5.01 -9.65
C PRO A 123 26.33 -4.32 -8.38
N LYS A 124 27.01 -3.28 -7.88
CA LYS A 124 26.74 -2.62 -6.59
C LYS A 124 26.05 -1.27 -6.76
N THR A 125 25.17 -1.13 -7.75
CA THR A 125 24.34 0.09 -7.91
C THR A 125 23.11 0.00 -7.02
N VAL A 126 22.77 1.10 -6.34
CA VAL A 126 21.62 1.17 -5.42
C VAL A 126 20.53 2.05 -6.01
N GLY A 127 19.33 1.50 -6.16
CA GLY A 127 18.24 2.24 -6.78
C GLY A 127 17.03 1.40 -7.18
N TYR A 128 16.50 1.67 -8.37
CA TYR A 128 15.29 1.04 -8.89
C TYR A 128 15.56 0.28 -10.18
N TYR A 129 14.77 -0.77 -10.42
CA TYR A 129 14.83 -1.52 -11.66
C TYR A 129 14.16 -0.76 -12.80
N LEU A 130 14.87 -0.65 -13.93
CA LEU A 130 14.30 -0.35 -15.24
C LEU A 130 14.35 -1.60 -16.11
N GLY A 131 13.28 -1.84 -16.87
CA GLY A 131 13.14 -3.01 -17.75
C GLY A 131 12.32 -4.15 -17.14
N THR A 132 12.34 -5.32 -17.79
CA THR A 132 11.60 -6.50 -17.34
C THR A 132 12.50 -7.72 -17.24
N TRP A 133 12.24 -8.58 -16.24
CA TRP A 133 13.01 -9.80 -16.02
C TRP A 133 12.88 -10.79 -17.18
N ARG A 134 11.76 -10.74 -17.91
CA ARG A 134 11.48 -11.66 -19.03
C ARG A 134 12.45 -11.46 -20.19
N ASP A 135 12.87 -10.21 -20.41
CA ASP A 135 13.69 -9.83 -21.54
C ASP A 135 15.19 -9.85 -21.20
N GLY A 136 15.56 -10.24 -19.98
CA GLY A 136 16.96 -10.23 -19.50
C GLY A 136 17.57 -8.83 -19.35
N ASN A 137 16.80 -7.77 -19.62
CA ASN A 137 17.26 -6.38 -19.72
C ASN A 137 16.84 -5.57 -18.50
N ILE A 138 17.20 -6.03 -17.29
CA ILE A 138 17.02 -5.23 -16.07
C ILE A 138 18.32 -4.54 -15.69
N VAL A 139 18.20 -3.25 -15.43
CA VAL A 139 19.30 -2.41 -14.95
C VAL A 139 18.83 -1.68 -13.71
N CYS A 140 19.69 -1.57 -12.70
CA CYS A 140 19.44 -0.74 -11.52
C CYS A 140 19.90 0.68 -11.79
N VAL A 141 19.02 1.66 -11.59
CA VAL A 141 19.34 3.08 -11.76
C VAL A 141 19.14 3.83 -10.46
N GLN A 142 20.04 4.78 -10.20
CA GLN A 142 19.96 5.67 -9.06
C GLN A 142 18.65 6.48 -9.08
N SER A 143 18.20 6.88 -7.88
CA SER A 143 16.89 7.50 -7.68
C SER A 143 16.84 9.01 -7.91
N ASN A 144 17.96 9.63 -8.28
CA ASN A 144 18.15 11.10 -8.28
C ASN A 144 17.13 11.87 -9.13
N ASN A 145 16.52 11.24 -10.13
CA ASN A 145 15.56 11.86 -11.04
C ASN A 145 14.09 11.49 -10.74
N LEU A 146 13.83 10.76 -9.65
CA LEU A 146 12.49 10.31 -9.30
C LEU A 146 11.78 11.35 -8.44
N LYS A 147 10.85 12.09 -9.06
CA LYS A 147 10.10 13.19 -8.41
C LYS A 147 9.43 12.79 -7.11
N ASN A 148 9.01 11.54 -6.93
CA ASN A 148 8.31 11.08 -5.74
C ASN A 148 9.23 10.69 -4.57
N ILE A 149 10.54 10.56 -4.79
CA ILE A 149 11.51 10.21 -3.76
C ILE A 149 12.05 11.50 -3.11
N PRO A 150 12.07 11.62 -1.77
CA PRO A 150 12.72 12.74 -1.11
C PRO A 150 14.25 12.71 -1.32
N GLU A 151 14.88 13.88 -1.41
CA GLU A 151 16.34 14.01 -1.56
C GLU A 151 17.10 13.25 -0.47
N LYS A 152 16.62 13.31 0.78
CA LYS A 152 17.20 12.58 1.91
C LYS A 152 17.27 11.07 1.66
N HIS A 153 16.22 10.48 1.07
CA HIS A 153 16.22 9.05 0.76
C HIS A 153 17.22 8.72 -0.35
N SER A 154 17.29 9.55 -1.39
CA SER A 154 18.28 9.40 -2.46
C SER A 154 19.70 9.55 -1.93
N GLN A 155 19.94 10.47 -0.99
CA GLN A 155 21.23 10.66 -0.33
C GLN A 155 21.65 9.38 0.43
N VAL A 156 20.77 8.82 1.27
CA VAL A 156 21.07 7.57 2.00
C VAL A 156 21.35 6.42 1.03
N ALA A 157 20.60 6.31 -0.06
CA ALA A 157 20.86 5.32 -1.11
C ALA A 157 22.22 5.50 -1.80
N GLN A 158 22.62 6.74 -2.10
CA GLN A 158 23.93 7.05 -2.68
C GLN A 158 25.08 6.70 -1.73
N TYR A 159 24.96 7.03 -0.44
CA TYR A 159 25.99 6.66 0.53
C TYR A 159 26.05 5.15 0.79
N TYR A 160 24.90 4.46 0.75
CA TYR A 160 24.91 3.00 0.76
C TYR A 160 25.62 2.42 -0.47
N GLU A 161 25.40 2.97 -1.66
CA GLU A 161 26.15 2.57 -2.87
C GLU A 161 27.66 2.77 -2.70
N VAL A 162 28.10 3.91 -2.12
CA VAL A 162 29.51 4.16 -1.81
C VAL A 162 30.06 3.08 -0.86
N PHE A 163 29.33 2.76 0.20
CA PHE A 163 29.70 1.69 1.13
C PHE A 163 29.83 0.34 0.42
N LEU A 164 28.84 -0.03 -0.41
CA LEU A 164 28.85 -1.31 -1.12
C LEU A 164 30.05 -1.43 -2.06
N ARG A 165 30.37 -0.36 -2.80
CA ARG A 165 31.53 -0.32 -3.70
C ARG A 165 32.86 -0.48 -2.97
N GLN A 166 32.94 -0.08 -1.70
CA GLN A 166 34.11 -0.27 -0.84
C GLN A 166 34.13 -1.65 -0.17
N SER A 167 32.97 -2.26 0.06
CA SER A 167 32.85 -3.57 0.68
C SER A 167 33.45 -4.68 -0.21
N PRO A 168 34.23 -5.61 0.37
CA PRO A 168 34.73 -6.78 -0.35
C PRO A 168 33.62 -7.82 -0.64
N LEU A 169 32.48 -7.75 0.06
CA LEU A 169 31.37 -8.66 -0.13
C LEU A 169 30.49 -8.24 -1.32
N GLU A 170 30.06 -9.23 -2.09
CA GLU A 170 29.19 -9.05 -3.25
C GLU A 170 27.71 -8.92 -2.85
N PRO A 171 26.90 -8.19 -3.64
CA PRO A 171 25.48 -8.08 -3.40
C PRO A 171 24.73 -9.37 -3.76
N CYS A 172 23.64 -9.64 -3.06
CA CYS A 172 22.76 -10.77 -3.37
C CYS A 172 21.70 -10.34 -4.39
N LEU A 173 22.04 -10.48 -5.67
CA LEU A 173 21.21 -10.09 -6.81
C LEU A 173 20.03 -11.04 -7.02
N VAL A 174 20.31 -12.34 -6.97
CA VAL A 174 19.34 -13.42 -7.06
C VAL A 174 19.45 -14.24 -5.78
N PHE A 175 18.32 -14.41 -5.10
CA PHE A 175 18.28 -14.94 -3.75
C PHE A 175 18.95 -16.33 -3.62
N HIS A 176 18.79 -17.16 -4.64
CA HIS A 176 19.30 -18.54 -4.65
C HIS A 176 20.75 -18.66 -5.15
N GLU A 177 21.30 -17.62 -5.76
CA GLU A 177 22.65 -17.65 -6.38
C GLU A 177 23.75 -17.21 -5.41
N GLY A 178 23.38 -16.63 -4.26
CA GLY A 178 24.32 -16.20 -3.24
C GLY A 178 24.49 -14.68 -3.15
N GLY A 179 25.54 -14.24 -2.48
CA GLY A 179 25.83 -12.84 -2.16
C GLY A 179 25.29 -12.40 -0.79
N TYR A 180 25.60 -11.17 -0.39
CA TYR A 180 25.44 -10.70 0.98
C TYR A 180 24.54 -9.47 1.06
N TRP A 181 24.98 -8.35 0.50
CA TRP A 181 24.27 -7.07 0.62
C TRP A 181 22.99 -7.04 -0.21
N ARG A 182 21.89 -6.58 0.38
CA ARG A 182 20.58 -6.48 -0.28
C ARG A 182 19.97 -5.11 -0.09
N GLU A 183 18.64 -5.07 -0.19
CA GLU A 183 17.82 -3.88 -0.18
C GLU A 183 18.11 -2.96 0.99
N LEU A 184 17.91 -1.67 0.72
CA LEU A 184 17.92 -0.60 1.70
C LEU A 184 16.51 -0.02 1.76
N ILE A 185 15.93 0.01 2.95
CA ILE A 185 14.68 0.75 3.20
C ILE A 185 15.05 2.02 3.94
N VAL A 186 14.57 3.16 3.44
CA VAL A 186 14.70 4.45 4.12
C VAL A 186 13.31 4.96 4.45
N ARG A 187 13.12 5.34 5.70
CA ARG A 187 11.92 6.02 6.20
C ARG A 187 12.27 7.40 6.73
N THR A 188 11.38 8.35 6.53
CA THR A 188 11.46 9.69 7.13
C THR A 188 10.12 10.06 7.76
N ASN A 189 10.12 11.00 8.71
CA ASN A 189 8.91 11.65 9.19
C ASN A 189 8.90 13.14 8.79
N SER A 190 7.80 13.83 9.11
CA SER A 190 7.66 15.28 8.90
C SER A 190 8.70 16.15 9.63
N GLN A 191 9.33 15.64 10.69
CA GLN A 191 10.37 16.32 11.47
C GLN A 191 11.79 16.10 10.93
N GLY A 192 11.97 15.28 9.89
CA GLY A 192 13.27 14.98 9.30
C GLY A 192 14.04 13.81 9.94
N HIS A 193 13.47 13.14 10.95
CA HIS A 193 14.06 11.91 11.49
C HIS A 193 14.14 10.85 10.40
N THR A 194 15.30 10.21 10.28
CA THR A 194 15.60 9.28 9.19
C THR A 194 15.99 7.91 9.74
N MET A 195 15.23 6.89 9.36
CA MET A 195 15.50 5.49 9.68
C MET A 195 15.98 4.76 8.42
N ALA A 196 17.17 4.16 8.49
CA ALA A 196 17.69 3.27 7.46
C ALA A 196 17.63 1.82 7.94
N ILE A 197 17.21 0.90 7.07
CA ILE A 197 17.15 -0.53 7.34
C ILE A 197 17.87 -1.24 6.19
N ILE A 198 18.96 -1.94 6.51
CA ILE A 198 19.75 -2.69 5.53
C ILE A 198 19.45 -4.18 5.69
N THR A 199 19.03 -4.81 4.60
CA THR A 199 18.88 -6.27 4.56
C THR A 199 20.17 -6.92 4.10
N PHE A 200 20.54 -8.01 4.76
CA PHE A 200 21.76 -8.76 4.52
C PHE A 200 21.48 -10.25 4.51
N HIS A 201 22.04 -10.96 3.55
CA HIS A 201 21.97 -12.42 3.51
C HIS A 201 23.21 -13.01 4.21
N PRO A 202 23.07 -13.72 5.34
CA PRO A 202 24.22 -14.18 6.14
C PRO A 202 25.09 -15.24 5.43
N GLN A 203 24.53 -15.96 4.46
CA GLN A 203 25.20 -17.06 3.74
C GLN A 203 25.74 -18.09 4.74
N LYS A 204 27.08 -18.24 4.81
CA LYS A 204 27.77 -19.15 5.71
C LYS A 204 28.71 -18.42 6.68
N LEU A 205 28.56 -17.10 6.83
CA LEU A 205 29.42 -16.33 7.75
C LEU A 205 29.21 -16.78 9.19
N SER A 206 30.30 -16.79 9.96
CA SER A 206 30.23 -16.95 11.41
C SER A 206 29.57 -15.73 12.05
N GLN A 207 29.18 -15.84 13.33
CA GLN A 207 28.60 -14.72 14.07
C GLN A 207 29.61 -13.57 14.23
N GLU A 208 30.90 -13.88 14.37
CA GLU A 208 31.98 -12.91 14.45
C GLU A 208 32.16 -12.17 13.11
N GLU A 209 32.19 -12.89 11.99
CA GLU A 209 32.31 -12.29 10.66
C GLU A 209 31.11 -11.40 10.34
N LEU A 210 29.91 -11.81 10.73
CA LEU A 210 28.69 -11.04 10.60
C LEU A 210 28.69 -9.79 11.50
N HIS A 211 29.20 -9.90 12.72
CA HIS A 211 29.37 -8.75 13.61
C HIS A 211 30.34 -7.71 13.01
N VAL A 212 31.43 -8.16 12.38
CA VAL A 212 32.35 -7.27 11.65
C VAL A 212 31.61 -6.49 10.54
N GLN A 213 30.69 -7.13 9.80
CA GLN A 213 29.90 -6.43 8.78
C GLN A 213 28.93 -5.41 9.38
N LYS A 214 28.29 -5.73 10.51
CA LYS A 214 27.40 -4.79 11.23
C LYS A 214 28.15 -3.57 11.72
N GLU A 215 29.31 -3.76 12.35
CA GLU A 215 30.14 -2.65 12.82
C GLU A 215 30.72 -1.84 11.66
N ALA A 216 31.08 -2.46 10.53
CA ALA A 216 31.55 -1.73 9.35
C ALA A 216 30.48 -0.78 8.78
N VAL A 217 29.23 -1.24 8.66
CA VAL A 217 28.10 -0.40 8.20
C VAL A 217 27.83 0.72 9.20
N LYS A 218 27.81 0.39 10.49
CA LYS A 218 27.59 1.37 11.56
C LYS A 218 28.68 2.43 11.56
N GLU A 219 29.95 2.06 11.53
CA GLU A 219 31.05 3.01 11.49
C GLU A 219 30.96 3.91 10.25
N PHE A 220 30.65 3.34 9.08
CA PHE A 220 30.49 4.11 7.84
C PHE A 220 29.39 5.18 7.93
N PHE A 221 28.22 4.84 8.48
CA PHE A 221 27.08 5.75 8.55
C PHE A 221 27.11 6.71 9.75
N ILE A 222 27.85 6.40 10.81
CA ILE A 222 27.89 7.23 12.03
C ILE A 222 29.13 8.11 12.10
N ARG A 223 30.28 7.63 11.61
CA ARG A 223 31.58 8.34 11.71
C ARG A 223 32.28 8.50 10.36
N GLY A 224 31.97 7.64 9.40
CA GLY A 224 32.50 7.68 8.04
C GLY A 224 31.78 8.66 7.12
N PRO A 225 31.96 8.51 5.79
CA PRO A 225 31.31 9.39 4.81
C PRO A 225 29.79 9.44 4.93
N GLY A 226 29.16 8.33 5.33
CA GLY A 226 27.72 8.23 5.52
C GLY A 226 27.17 9.06 6.69
N ALA A 227 28.02 9.61 7.56
CA ALA A 227 27.59 10.53 8.64
C ALA A 227 26.85 11.76 8.10
N ALA A 228 27.10 12.16 6.84
CA ALA A 228 26.34 13.19 6.16
C ALA A 228 24.84 12.88 6.03
N CYS A 229 24.45 11.61 6.14
CA CYS A 229 23.05 11.19 6.16
C CYS A 229 22.34 11.48 7.48
N ASP A 230 23.04 11.79 8.57
CA ASP A 230 22.46 12.14 9.87
C ASP A 230 21.29 11.21 10.26
N LEU A 231 21.58 9.91 10.37
CA LEU A 231 20.56 8.90 10.63
C LEU A 231 20.11 8.95 12.08
N THR A 232 18.80 9.02 12.29
CA THR A 232 18.17 8.85 13.61
C THR A 232 18.17 7.39 14.04
N SER A 233 18.04 6.47 13.08
CA SER A 233 18.02 5.03 13.34
C SER A 233 18.75 4.28 12.23
N LEU A 234 19.58 3.32 12.61
CA LEU A 234 20.20 2.39 11.68
C LEU A 234 19.89 0.95 12.10
N TYR A 235 19.19 0.24 11.23
CA TYR A 235 18.77 -1.14 11.42
C TYR A 235 19.47 -2.07 10.44
N PHE A 236 19.67 -3.30 10.90
CA PHE A 236 20.20 -4.40 10.12
C PHE A 236 19.27 -5.60 10.22
N GLN A 237 18.95 -6.22 9.09
CA GLN A 237 18.06 -7.38 9.02
C GLN A 237 18.76 -8.53 8.30
N GLU A 238 19.00 -9.61 9.02
CA GLU A 238 19.56 -10.85 8.46
C GLU A 238 18.45 -11.71 7.86
N SER A 239 18.42 -11.88 6.54
CA SER A 239 17.36 -12.63 5.88
C SER A 239 17.87 -13.63 4.85
N THR A 240 17.41 -14.87 4.99
CA THR A 240 17.62 -16.00 4.06
C THR A 240 16.36 -16.30 3.24
N MET A 241 15.38 -15.38 3.20
CA MET A 241 14.18 -15.51 2.40
C MET A 241 13.86 -14.23 1.62
N THR A 242 13.16 -14.37 0.50
CA THR A 242 12.68 -13.20 -0.28
C THR A 242 11.61 -12.40 0.46
N ARG A 243 10.90 -13.04 1.40
CA ARG A 243 9.94 -12.44 2.33
C ARG A 243 10.05 -13.16 3.66
N CYS A 244 10.06 -12.40 4.74
CA CYS A 244 10.09 -12.91 6.11
C CYS A 244 9.27 -11.97 7.00
N SER A 245 8.68 -12.51 8.07
CA SER A 245 8.14 -11.69 9.14
C SER A 245 9.26 -11.28 10.10
N HIS A 246 9.01 -10.25 10.91
CA HIS A 246 9.92 -9.89 12.00
C HIS A 246 10.28 -11.06 12.93
N GLN A 247 9.34 -11.99 13.20
CA GLN A 247 9.63 -13.17 14.04
C GLN A 247 10.61 -14.15 13.38
N GLN A 248 10.65 -14.20 12.04
CA GLN A 248 11.57 -15.07 11.30
C GLN A 248 12.94 -14.43 11.10
N SER A 249 12.97 -13.10 10.97
CA SER A 249 14.16 -12.30 10.67
C SER A 249 14.04 -10.96 11.39
N PRO A 250 14.53 -10.88 12.65
CA PRO A 250 14.35 -9.70 13.47
C PRO A 250 15.19 -8.52 12.95
N TYR A 251 14.62 -7.31 13.05
CA TYR A 251 15.33 -6.06 12.81
C TYR A 251 16.22 -5.76 14.02
N GLN A 252 17.53 -5.66 13.80
CA GLN A 252 18.53 -5.38 14.82
C GLN A 252 18.91 -3.92 14.76
N LEU A 253 18.68 -3.19 15.85
CA LEU A 253 19.09 -1.79 15.96
C LEU A 253 20.60 -1.72 16.16
N LEU A 254 21.32 -1.13 15.21
CA LEU A 254 22.76 -0.90 15.30
C LEU A 254 23.11 0.44 15.94
N PHE A 255 22.25 1.44 15.74
CA PHE A 255 22.45 2.80 16.25
C PHE A 255 21.15 3.59 16.34
N GLY A 256 21.06 4.47 17.33
CA GLY A 256 20.05 5.51 17.44
C GLY A 256 18.76 5.05 18.09
N GLU A 257 17.64 5.64 17.67
CA GLU A 257 16.32 5.40 18.25
C GLU A 257 15.62 4.20 17.61
N PRO A 258 14.86 3.38 18.36
CA PRO A 258 14.18 2.21 17.80
C PRO A 258 12.94 2.54 16.95
N TYR A 259 12.40 3.76 17.07
CA TYR A 259 11.15 4.14 16.43
C TYR A 259 11.26 5.55 15.86
N ILE A 260 10.52 5.81 14.78
CA ILE A 260 10.21 7.17 14.36
C ILE A 260 8.77 7.49 14.74
N PHE A 261 8.47 8.78 14.90
CA PHE A 261 7.13 9.26 15.25
C PHE A 261 6.61 10.15 14.13
N GLU A 262 5.35 10.00 13.77
CA GLU A 262 4.69 10.89 12.80
C GLU A 262 3.49 11.58 13.46
N GLU A 263 3.22 12.81 13.05
CA GLU A 263 2.01 13.54 13.44
C GLU A 263 0.98 13.49 12.31
N LEU A 264 -0.21 12.96 12.60
CA LEU A 264 -1.29 12.85 11.62
C LEU A 264 -2.64 12.89 12.33
N LEU A 265 -3.57 13.73 11.86
CA LEU A 265 -4.89 13.91 12.47
C LEU A 265 -4.84 14.19 13.98
N SER A 266 -3.88 15.02 14.40
CA SER A 266 -3.59 15.36 15.81
C SER A 266 -3.16 14.17 16.69
N LEU A 267 -2.80 13.03 16.08
CA LEU A 267 -2.21 11.90 16.77
C LEU A 267 -0.70 11.89 16.58
N LYS A 268 0.03 11.63 17.66
CA LYS A 268 1.44 11.21 17.58
C LYS A 268 1.52 9.70 17.44
N ILE A 269 1.89 9.23 16.26
CA ILE A 269 1.89 7.82 15.86
C ILE A 269 3.30 7.28 15.93
N ARG A 270 3.50 6.16 16.63
CA ARG A 270 4.78 5.44 16.62
C ARG A 270 4.86 4.55 15.38
N ILE A 271 6.04 4.51 14.76
CA ILE A 271 6.30 3.71 13.56
C ILE A 271 7.55 2.85 13.79
N SER A 272 7.32 1.55 13.90
CA SER A 272 8.33 0.49 13.95
C SER A 272 8.89 0.14 12.56
N PRO A 273 10.08 -0.50 12.48
CA PRO A 273 10.70 -0.88 11.21
C PRO A 273 9.84 -1.80 10.33
N ASP A 274 9.09 -2.74 10.93
CA ASP A 274 8.22 -3.68 10.18
C ASP A 274 6.82 -3.10 9.88
N ALA A 275 6.38 -2.11 10.67
CA ALA A 275 5.01 -1.63 10.62
C ALA A 275 4.68 -0.97 9.27
N PHE A 276 3.48 -1.23 8.75
CA PHE A 276 2.96 -0.50 7.60
C PHE A 276 2.49 0.89 8.02
N PHE A 277 2.87 1.90 7.24
CA PHE A 277 2.36 3.25 7.33
C PHE A 277 2.12 3.77 5.91
N GLN A 278 1.11 4.62 5.73
CA GLN A 278 0.80 5.17 4.41
C GLN A 278 1.95 6.01 3.90
N ILE A 279 2.38 5.73 2.66
CA ILE A 279 3.63 6.28 2.13
C ILE A 279 3.53 7.79 1.86
N ASN A 280 2.31 8.29 1.60
CA ASN A 280 2.03 9.71 1.43
C ASN A 280 1.21 10.19 2.63
N THR A 281 1.85 10.89 3.58
CA THR A 281 1.19 11.34 4.81
C THR A 281 0.00 12.28 4.51
N ALA A 282 0.14 13.21 3.57
CA ALA A 282 -0.94 14.13 3.20
C ALA A 282 -2.12 13.39 2.54
N GLY A 283 -1.83 12.43 1.65
CA GLY A 283 -2.86 11.58 1.06
C GLY A 283 -3.55 10.67 2.07
N ALA A 284 -2.81 10.18 3.07
CA ALA A 284 -3.35 9.40 4.18
C ALA A 284 -4.34 10.22 5.01
N GLU A 285 -4.01 11.47 5.30
CA GLU A 285 -4.89 12.38 6.06
C GLU A 285 -6.26 12.53 5.41
N MET A 286 -6.27 12.78 4.10
CA MET A 286 -7.51 12.88 3.33
C MET A 286 -8.29 11.58 3.31
N LEU A 287 -7.60 10.45 3.07
CA LEU A 287 -8.22 9.14 3.06
C LEU A 287 -8.93 8.89 4.40
N TYR A 288 -8.25 9.12 5.51
CA TYR A 288 -8.77 8.87 6.84
C TYR A 288 -9.92 9.81 7.22
N ARG A 289 -9.86 11.10 6.85
CA ARG A 289 -10.99 12.02 6.98
C ARG A 289 -12.22 11.53 6.21
N THR A 290 -12.02 11.09 4.96
CA THR A 290 -13.09 10.56 4.11
C THR A 290 -13.69 9.29 4.72
N VAL A 291 -12.87 8.39 5.26
CA VAL A 291 -13.36 7.22 6.00
C VAL A 291 -14.21 7.65 7.19
N GLY A 292 -13.78 8.64 7.97
CA GLY A 292 -14.56 9.21 9.07
C GLY A 292 -15.94 9.71 8.63
N GLU A 293 -15.99 10.49 7.55
CA GLU A 293 -17.25 11.00 6.98
C GLU A 293 -18.18 9.87 6.49
N LEU A 294 -17.64 8.85 5.83
CA LEU A 294 -18.42 7.72 5.28
C LEU A 294 -18.93 6.75 6.36
N THR A 295 -18.15 6.56 7.42
CA THR A 295 -18.51 5.64 8.50
C THR A 295 -19.71 6.13 9.29
N GLY A 296 -19.88 7.45 9.45
CA GLY A 296 -20.97 8.04 10.22
C GLY A 296 -20.99 7.59 11.69
N VAL A 297 -19.82 7.26 12.25
CA VAL A 297 -19.67 6.83 13.65
C VAL A 297 -20.16 7.89 14.62
N ASN A 298 -20.69 7.42 15.75
CA ASN A 298 -21.10 8.26 16.88
C ASN A 298 -20.82 7.53 18.20
N SER A 299 -21.08 8.20 19.33
CA SER A 299 -20.78 7.72 20.68
C SER A 299 -21.42 6.37 21.05
N ASP A 300 -22.41 5.89 20.29
CA ASP A 300 -23.08 4.61 20.52
C ASP A 300 -22.56 3.47 19.62
N THR A 301 -21.63 3.79 18.70
CA THR A 301 -21.09 2.84 17.72
C THR A 301 -19.78 2.22 18.14
N ILE A 302 -19.65 0.90 17.97
CA ILE A 302 -18.35 0.22 18.00
C ILE A 302 -17.75 0.32 16.59
N LEU A 303 -16.53 0.84 16.51
CA LEU A 303 -15.76 0.85 15.28
C LEU A 303 -14.85 -0.39 15.23
N LEU A 304 -15.09 -1.24 14.24
CA LEU A 304 -14.27 -2.42 13.97
C LEU A 304 -13.31 -2.11 12.80
N ASP A 305 -12.02 -1.99 13.10
CA ASP A 305 -10.96 -1.66 12.14
C ASP A 305 -10.15 -2.94 11.80
N ILE A 306 -10.39 -3.51 10.62
CA ILE A 306 -9.81 -4.79 10.19
C ILE A 306 -8.67 -4.53 9.20
N CYS A 307 -7.51 -5.17 9.46
CA CYS A 307 -6.24 -4.83 8.83
C CYS A 307 -5.83 -3.40 9.18
N CYS A 308 -5.88 -3.07 10.48
CA CYS A 308 -5.77 -1.71 10.98
C CYS A 308 -4.34 -1.14 10.94
N GLY A 309 -3.31 -1.95 10.67
CA GLY A 309 -1.92 -1.51 10.70
C GLY A 309 -1.55 -0.91 12.07
N THR A 310 -1.00 0.30 12.09
CA THR A 310 -0.70 1.04 13.33
C THR A 310 -1.94 1.67 13.99
N GLY A 311 -3.14 1.31 13.56
CA GLY A 311 -4.41 1.69 14.19
C GLY A 311 -4.88 3.11 13.88
N VAL A 312 -4.26 3.81 12.94
CA VAL A 312 -4.50 5.26 12.72
C VAL A 312 -5.96 5.57 12.40
N ILE A 313 -6.62 4.77 11.57
CA ILE A 313 -8.04 4.99 11.23
C ILE A 313 -8.88 4.90 12.51
N GLY A 314 -8.83 3.76 13.20
CA GLY A 314 -9.55 3.54 14.45
C GLY A 314 -9.27 4.63 15.49
N LEU A 315 -7.99 4.95 15.74
CA LEU A 315 -7.60 5.94 16.75
C LEU A 315 -8.05 7.36 16.38
N SER A 316 -8.02 7.73 15.10
CA SER A 316 -8.48 9.05 14.65
C SER A 316 -9.98 9.27 14.86
N LEU A 317 -10.75 8.20 14.96
CA LEU A 317 -12.20 8.22 15.17
C LEU A 317 -12.59 7.87 16.62
N ALA A 318 -11.63 7.54 17.48
CA ALA A 318 -11.91 7.00 18.81
C ALA A 318 -12.76 7.93 19.68
N GLN A 319 -12.55 9.25 19.60
CA GLN A 319 -13.34 10.26 20.33
C GLN A 319 -14.82 10.31 19.92
N HIS A 320 -15.16 9.76 18.76
CA HIS A 320 -16.52 9.74 18.21
C HIS A 320 -17.15 8.36 18.23
N THR A 321 -16.59 7.41 18.97
CA THR A 321 -17.06 6.01 19.04
C THR A 321 -17.20 5.57 20.48
N SER A 322 -18.04 4.55 20.75
CA SER A 322 -18.10 3.93 22.07
C SER A 322 -16.81 3.14 22.35
N GLN A 323 -16.34 2.38 21.36
CA GLN A 323 -15.17 1.54 21.43
C GLN A 323 -14.56 1.35 20.03
N VAL A 324 -13.23 1.26 19.96
CA VAL A 324 -12.49 0.86 18.76
C VAL A 324 -11.92 -0.54 18.97
N LEU A 325 -12.16 -1.45 18.02
CA LEU A 325 -11.61 -2.80 17.98
C LEU A 325 -10.76 -2.97 16.73
N GLY A 326 -9.45 -3.07 16.90
CA GLY A 326 -8.50 -3.25 15.80
C GLY A 326 -8.03 -4.70 15.66
N ILE A 327 -7.92 -5.20 14.43
CA ILE A 327 -7.30 -6.50 14.13
C ILE A 327 -6.20 -6.32 13.10
N GLU A 328 -4.99 -6.74 13.43
CA GLU A 328 -3.83 -6.64 12.54
C GLU A 328 -2.95 -7.89 12.64
N LEU A 329 -2.39 -8.31 11.51
CA LEU A 329 -1.54 -9.49 11.40
C LEU A 329 -0.14 -9.24 11.97
N VAL A 330 0.41 -8.04 11.72
CA VAL A 330 1.77 -7.65 12.11
C VAL A 330 1.82 -7.22 13.57
N GLU A 331 2.53 -7.97 14.39
CA GLU A 331 2.64 -7.76 15.84
C GLU A 331 3.20 -6.38 16.21
N GLN A 332 4.30 -5.95 15.57
CA GLN A 332 4.87 -4.62 15.81
C GLN A 332 3.87 -3.49 15.50
N ALA A 333 3.00 -3.66 14.49
CA ALA A 333 1.99 -2.66 14.15
C ALA A 333 0.90 -2.57 15.23
N VAL A 334 0.53 -3.71 15.85
CA VAL A 334 -0.37 -3.73 17.01
C VAL A 334 0.27 -3.09 18.24
N GLU A 335 1.55 -3.36 18.49
CA GLU A 335 2.29 -2.70 19.57
C GLU A 335 2.35 -1.18 19.36
N ASP A 336 2.60 -0.73 18.12
CA ASP A 336 2.56 0.68 17.73
C ASP A 336 1.17 1.28 17.95
N ALA A 337 0.10 0.56 17.61
CA ALA A 337 -1.27 1.00 17.84
C ALA A 337 -1.57 1.17 19.33
N ARG A 338 -1.17 0.20 20.18
CA ARG A 338 -1.34 0.28 21.64
C ARG A 338 -0.55 1.42 22.25
N TRP A 339 0.71 1.60 21.83
CA TRP A 339 1.53 2.71 22.29
C TRP A 339 0.92 4.05 21.87
N THR A 340 0.49 4.16 20.61
CA THR A 340 -0.15 5.37 20.07
C THR A 340 -1.42 5.69 20.83
N ALA A 341 -2.27 4.70 21.12
CA ALA A 341 -3.46 4.88 21.94
C ALA A 341 -3.11 5.45 23.33
N ALA A 342 -2.18 4.80 24.04
CA ALA A 342 -1.77 5.22 25.37
C ALA A 342 -1.15 6.62 25.38
N PHE A 343 -0.27 6.92 24.42
CA PHE A 343 0.40 8.22 24.32
C PHE A 343 -0.59 9.36 24.07
N ASN A 344 -1.60 9.13 23.23
CA ASN A 344 -2.62 10.13 22.91
C ASN A 344 -3.81 10.11 23.91
N GLY A 345 -3.73 9.36 25.02
CA GLY A 345 -4.76 9.31 26.04
C GLY A 345 -6.07 8.61 25.60
N ILE A 346 -6.02 7.79 24.56
CA ILE A 346 -7.17 7.05 24.04
C ILE A 346 -7.33 5.75 24.84
N THR A 347 -8.40 5.67 25.63
CA THR A 347 -8.65 4.54 26.54
C THR A 347 -9.74 3.58 26.06
N ASN A 348 -10.53 3.97 25.05
CA ASN A 348 -11.63 3.20 24.50
C ASN A 348 -11.23 2.37 23.27
N SER A 349 -9.99 1.90 23.18
CA SER A 349 -9.49 1.11 22.05
C SER A 349 -8.83 -0.20 22.49
N GLU A 350 -9.09 -1.28 21.75
CA GLU A 350 -8.50 -2.60 21.93
C GLU A 350 -7.92 -3.10 20.61
N PHE A 351 -6.71 -3.67 20.62
CA PHE A 351 -6.03 -4.15 19.42
C PHE A 351 -5.59 -5.61 19.57
N HIS A 352 -5.90 -6.43 18.57
CA HIS A 352 -5.65 -7.87 18.53
C HIS A 352 -4.67 -8.24 17.41
N THR A 353 -3.61 -8.97 17.78
CA THR A 353 -2.62 -9.50 16.83
C THR A 353 -3.06 -10.85 16.29
N GLY A 354 -3.13 -10.98 14.96
CA GLY A 354 -3.25 -12.25 14.27
C GLY A 354 -4.16 -12.20 13.04
N ARG A 355 -4.44 -13.39 12.50
CA ARG A 355 -5.27 -13.56 11.29
C ARG A 355 -6.72 -13.16 11.57
N ALA A 356 -7.25 -12.21 10.79
CA ALA A 356 -8.61 -11.70 10.96
C ALA A 356 -9.68 -12.80 10.93
N GLU A 357 -9.54 -13.81 10.08
CA GLU A 357 -10.47 -14.95 9.99
C GLU A 357 -10.48 -15.87 11.22
N LYS A 358 -9.50 -15.74 12.11
CA LYS A 358 -9.43 -16.49 13.38
C LYS A 358 -10.01 -15.67 14.53
N ILE A 359 -9.73 -14.38 14.55
CA ILE A 359 -10.08 -13.48 15.66
C ILE A 359 -11.52 -12.98 15.52
N LEU A 360 -11.89 -12.52 14.32
CA LEU A 360 -13.14 -11.80 14.08
C LEU A 360 -14.40 -12.58 14.51
N PRO A 361 -14.56 -13.89 14.21
CA PRO A 361 -15.77 -14.61 14.64
C PRO A 361 -15.96 -14.66 16.16
N GLY A 362 -14.86 -14.67 16.94
CA GLY A 362 -14.92 -14.63 18.40
C GLY A 362 -15.34 -13.25 18.91
N LEU A 363 -14.79 -12.19 18.32
CA LEU A 363 -15.13 -10.80 18.68
C LEU A 363 -16.57 -10.44 18.34
N LEU A 364 -17.10 -10.90 17.21
CA LEU A 364 -18.47 -10.58 16.83
C LEU A 364 -19.51 -11.30 17.71
N LYS A 365 -19.24 -12.56 18.09
CA LYS A 365 -20.14 -13.34 18.97
C LYS A 365 -20.38 -12.67 20.32
N SER A 366 -19.38 -12.00 20.89
CA SER A 366 -19.52 -11.32 22.18
C SER A 366 -20.26 -9.99 22.09
N LYS A 367 -20.67 -9.55 20.88
CA LYS A 367 -21.24 -8.23 20.60
C LYS A 367 -22.60 -8.30 19.89
N GLU A 368 -23.23 -9.47 19.80
CA GLU A 368 -24.53 -9.66 19.11
C GLU A 368 -25.72 -8.99 19.84
N ASP A 369 -25.58 -8.60 21.11
CA ASP A 369 -26.70 -8.21 21.98
C ASP A 369 -26.90 -6.69 22.23
N GLY A 370 -26.59 -5.80 21.28
CA GLY A 370 -27.26 -4.48 21.27
C GLY A 370 -26.51 -3.24 20.78
N GLN A 371 -25.19 -3.29 20.53
CA GLN A 371 -24.45 -2.14 20.02
C GLN A 371 -24.33 -2.15 18.50
N SER A 372 -24.53 -0.97 17.88
CA SER A 372 -24.35 -0.80 16.43
C SER A 372 -22.87 -0.87 16.10
N ILE A 373 -22.49 -1.70 15.13
CA ILE A 373 -21.11 -1.84 14.66
C ILE A 373 -20.97 -1.15 13.30
N VAL A 374 -19.90 -0.38 13.16
CA VAL A 374 -19.41 0.10 11.86
C VAL A 374 -18.07 -0.58 11.60
N ALA A 375 -17.93 -1.23 10.46
CA ALA A 375 -16.70 -1.91 10.07
C ALA A 375 -15.93 -1.08 9.03
N VAL A 376 -14.63 -0.92 9.25
CA VAL A 376 -13.69 -0.44 8.24
C VAL A 376 -12.75 -1.57 7.90
N VAL A 377 -12.52 -1.80 6.61
CA VAL A 377 -11.56 -2.80 6.14
C VAL A 377 -10.56 -2.15 5.20
N ASN A 378 -9.27 -2.33 5.49
CA ASN A 378 -8.18 -1.80 4.66
C ASN A 378 -7.18 -2.91 4.30
N PRO A 379 -7.60 -3.92 3.51
CA PRO A 379 -6.76 -5.08 3.22
C PRO A 379 -5.59 -4.75 2.28
N ALA A 380 -4.57 -5.61 2.34
CA ALA A 380 -3.53 -5.66 1.32
C ALA A 380 -4.10 -6.06 -0.05
N ARG A 381 -3.26 -6.04 -1.09
CA ARG A 381 -3.67 -6.35 -2.49
C ARG A 381 -4.28 -7.75 -2.70
N ALA A 382 -4.05 -8.69 -1.78
CA ALA A 382 -4.67 -10.02 -1.79
C ALA A 382 -6.14 -10.00 -1.36
N GLY A 383 -6.63 -8.87 -0.84
CA GLY A 383 -8.01 -8.75 -0.34
C GLY A 383 -8.22 -9.42 1.01
N LEU A 384 -9.49 -9.64 1.35
CA LEU A 384 -9.92 -10.32 2.57
C LEU A 384 -10.11 -11.81 2.36
N HIS A 385 -9.75 -12.60 3.36
CA HIS A 385 -10.07 -14.02 3.41
C HIS A 385 -11.59 -14.23 3.44
N TYR A 386 -12.13 -15.21 2.71
CA TYR A 386 -13.58 -15.41 2.56
C TYR A 386 -14.32 -15.57 3.89
N LYS A 387 -13.69 -16.19 4.90
CA LYS A 387 -14.24 -16.30 6.27
C LYS A 387 -14.46 -14.96 6.96
N VAL A 388 -13.63 -13.95 6.67
CA VAL A 388 -13.83 -12.58 7.18
C VAL A 388 -15.09 -11.98 6.57
N ILE A 389 -15.24 -12.11 5.25
CA ILE A 389 -16.44 -11.63 4.52
C ILE A 389 -17.71 -12.30 5.07
N GLN A 390 -17.66 -13.63 5.26
CA GLN A 390 -18.78 -14.38 5.83
C GLN A 390 -19.11 -13.91 7.25
N ALA A 391 -18.11 -13.70 8.09
CA ALA A 391 -18.30 -13.22 9.46
C ALA A 391 -18.95 -11.81 9.47
N ILE A 392 -18.48 -10.90 8.62
CA ILE A 392 -19.07 -9.55 8.49
C ILE A 392 -20.53 -9.66 8.03
N ARG A 393 -20.80 -10.42 6.96
CA ARG A 393 -22.15 -10.54 6.38
C ARG A 393 -23.15 -11.21 7.31
N ASN A 394 -22.70 -12.11 8.17
CA ASN A 394 -23.57 -12.84 9.09
C ASN A 394 -23.86 -12.04 10.37
N CYS A 395 -23.08 -11.00 10.67
CA CYS A 395 -23.28 -10.18 11.86
C CYS A 395 -24.30 -9.07 11.61
N ARG A 396 -25.49 -9.20 12.19
CA ARG A 396 -26.59 -8.24 12.04
C ARG A 396 -26.32 -6.88 12.69
N ALA A 397 -25.38 -6.82 13.62
CA ALA A 397 -24.98 -5.59 14.29
C ALA A 397 -24.15 -4.67 13.37
N ILE A 398 -23.50 -5.21 12.33
CA ILE A 398 -22.76 -4.43 11.35
C ILE A 398 -23.75 -3.79 10.38
N ARG A 399 -23.95 -2.47 10.50
CA ARG A 399 -24.88 -1.71 9.65
C ARG A 399 -24.19 -0.97 8.52
N THR A 400 -22.92 -0.61 8.73
CA THR A 400 -22.10 0.13 7.77
C THR A 400 -20.77 -0.58 7.59
N LEU A 401 -20.35 -0.74 6.34
CA LEU A 401 -19.03 -1.25 5.96
C LEU A 401 -18.36 -0.24 5.04
N VAL A 402 -17.20 0.27 5.43
CA VAL A 402 -16.33 1.09 4.58
C VAL A 402 -15.15 0.23 4.12
N PHE A 403 -15.04 0.02 2.81
CA PHE A 403 -13.99 -0.79 2.22
C PHE A 403 -12.95 0.11 1.55
N VAL A 404 -11.73 0.14 2.09
CA VAL A 404 -10.59 0.86 1.51
C VAL A 404 -9.80 -0.09 0.63
N SER A 405 -9.58 0.29 -0.64
CA SER A 405 -8.83 -0.54 -1.59
C SER A 405 -7.82 0.30 -2.37
N CYS A 406 -6.57 -0.19 -2.40
CA CYS A 406 -5.52 0.33 -3.29
C CYS A 406 -5.56 -0.30 -4.70
N LYS A 407 -6.50 -1.21 -4.97
CA LYS A 407 -6.62 -1.91 -6.24
C LYS A 407 -8.10 -2.15 -6.60
N LEU A 408 -8.59 -1.39 -7.59
CA LEU A 408 -9.98 -1.46 -8.04
C LEU A 408 -10.31 -2.72 -8.88
N HIS A 409 -9.29 -3.50 -9.28
CA HIS A 409 -9.43 -4.71 -10.10
C HIS A 409 -8.72 -5.93 -9.49
N GLY A 410 -9.32 -7.12 -9.54
CA GLY A 410 -8.72 -8.39 -9.14
C GLY A 410 -9.40 -9.03 -7.92
N GLU A 411 -8.63 -9.71 -7.07
CA GLU A 411 -9.16 -10.44 -5.91
C GLU A 411 -9.86 -9.54 -4.89
N SER A 412 -9.34 -8.33 -4.67
CA SER A 412 -9.99 -7.30 -3.85
C SER A 412 -11.39 -6.95 -4.35
N THR A 413 -11.60 -6.91 -5.66
CA THR A 413 -12.91 -6.64 -6.26
C THR A 413 -13.92 -7.77 -5.99
N ARG A 414 -13.46 -9.01 -5.85
CA ARG A 414 -14.31 -10.16 -5.44
C ARG A 414 -14.76 -10.06 -3.98
N ASN A 415 -14.13 -9.20 -3.18
CA ASN A 415 -14.61 -8.92 -1.83
C ASN A 415 -15.70 -7.84 -1.81
N VAL A 416 -15.80 -7.03 -2.87
CA VAL A 416 -16.71 -5.88 -2.99
C VAL A 416 -17.98 -6.23 -3.76
N ILE A 417 -17.86 -7.02 -4.83
CA ILE A 417 -18.97 -7.58 -5.63
C ILE A 417 -19.42 -8.89 -5.00
#